data_AF-A0A7S1QEA1-F1
#
_entry.id   AF-A0A7S1QEA1-F1
#
_cell.length_a   1.000
_cell.length_b   1.000
_cell.length_c   1.000
_cell.angle_alpha   90.00
_cell.angle_beta   90.00
_cell.angle_gamma   90.00
#
_symmetry.space_group_name_H-M   'P 1'
#
loop_
_entity.id
_entity.type
_entity.pdbx_description
1 polymer ?
#
loop_
_entity_poly.entity_id
_entity_poly.type
_entity_poly.pdbx_seq_one_letter_code
_entity_poly.pdbx_strand_id
1 'polypeptide(L)'
;RTRNLSDGPTVHAALEALGWKDSHRRVMVDLLSSSAVVAAVSEAINSLLQGHGQRDRAGVTGRLVSKDTAEKLADIARADQVVADEAERARQAVARQLVKSTHTGRVLRLLEAHGVDLSPMQALVTERIAAAEAEPPIAAGVYPAIIQEVAQRYPKWQAAGIVDPAHDAGVAPDSAPALRLALNAYLRLAYVPAAGSALLAKRFRNRVGPVAKDAAETNLVGEVGIAEHFDMFEYKKYDWQGWYQRMVDVHNRNASLRCRLADMRVLDGRGKPFIDLQTERRLRILAGERVANGILKLDNDRYEDQADNLEYGTVKAQELLSDAKKAQLGEEYWPSVEVKVRRPSGQTKLHYSTLDWDRVEAASAEAFKKYAKKKSTSLFVSPTDTWLPITGLAAAKTSAKADAEGYTVDLFDEMGDAGAPSGDAAEKPE
;
A
#
# COMPACT_ATOMS: atom_id res chain seq x y z
N ARG A 1 64.53 -1.30 21.34
CA ARG A 1 65.24 -0.31 22.18
C ARG A 1 66.59 -0.91 22.54
N THR A 2 67.67 -0.24 22.14
CA THR A 2 69.07 -0.59 22.44
C THR A 2 69.26 -0.69 23.95
N ARG A 3 69.85 -1.80 24.41
CA ARG A 3 70.20 -2.05 25.81
C ARG A 3 71.28 -1.07 26.25
N ASN A 4 70.99 -0.19 27.21
CA ASN A 4 72.03 0.45 28.02
C ASN A 4 72.52 -0.57 29.04
N LEU A 5 73.55 -1.34 28.69
CA LEU A 5 74.29 -2.22 29.61
C LEU A 5 75.26 -1.40 30.50
N SER A 6 74.86 -0.20 30.93
CA SER A 6 75.63 0.63 31.86
C SER A 6 75.37 0.25 33.33
N ASP A 7 74.29 -0.49 33.62
CA ASP A 7 73.92 -0.87 34.98
C ASP A 7 74.19 -2.35 35.21
N GLY A 8 75.45 -2.64 35.51
CA GLY A 8 75.93 -3.97 35.85
C GLY A 8 77.43 -3.95 36.08
N PRO A 9 77.91 -3.43 37.23
CA PRO A 9 79.34 -3.42 37.59
C PRO A 9 79.98 -4.83 37.60
N THR A 10 79.19 -5.89 37.42
CA THR A 10 79.62 -7.28 37.46
C THR A 10 80.27 -7.80 36.17
N VAL A 11 79.82 -7.39 34.96
CA VAL A 11 80.43 -7.88 33.70
C VAL A 11 81.70 -7.11 33.37
N HIS A 12 81.66 -5.78 33.52
CA HIS A 12 82.84 -4.94 33.31
C HIS A 12 83.96 -5.26 34.31
N ALA A 13 83.67 -5.42 35.61
CA ALA A 13 84.69 -5.75 36.60
C ALA A 13 85.26 -7.18 36.45
N ALA A 14 84.44 -8.16 36.05
CA ALA A 14 84.90 -9.53 35.80
C ALA A 14 85.87 -9.61 34.60
N LEU A 15 85.67 -8.77 33.57
CA LEU A 15 86.54 -8.70 32.39
C LEU A 15 87.84 -7.90 32.67
N GLU A 16 87.81 -6.94 33.59
CA GLU A 16 88.99 -6.16 34.00
C GLU A 16 90.01 -7.02 34.78
N ALA A 17 89.53 -7.96 35.60
CA ALA A 17 90.37 -8.90 36.35
C ALA A 17 91.16 -9.88 35.46
N LEU A 18 90.80 -10.01 34.17
CA LEU A 18 91.44 -10.92 33.21
C LEU A 18 92.57 -10.26 32.39
N GLY A 19 92.80 -8.95 32.53
CA GLY A 19 93.96 -8.24 31.94
C GLY A 19 93.91 -7.98 30.43
N TRP A 20 92.71 -7.90 29.83
CA TRP A 20 92.55 -7.76 28.36
C TRP A 20 92.49 -6.28 27.91
N LYS A 21 93.00 -5.98 26.69
CA LYS A 21 92.98 -4.63 26.09
C LYS A 21 91.56 -4.13 25.76
N ASP A 22 91.30 -2.83 25.90
CA ASP A 22 89.98 -2.17 25.74
C ASP A 22 89.21 -2.46 24.44
N SER A 23 89.91 -2.67 23.32
CA SER A 23 89.28 -2.95 22.02
C SER A 23 88.56 -4.30 21.99
N HIS A 24 89.09 -5.32 22.67
CA HIS A 24 88.47 -6.65 22.76
C HIS A 24 87.27 -6.66 23.71
N ARG A 25 87.26 -5.76 24.69
CA ARG A 25 86.17 -5.62 25.68
C ARG A 25 84.86 -5.15 25.03
N ARG A 26 84.93 -4.16 24.11
CA ARG A 26 83.74 -3.64 23.40
C ARG A 26 83.10 -4.69 22.49
N VAL A 27 83.92 -5.44 21.76
CA VAL A 27 83.45 -6.52 20.87
C VAL A 27 82.75 -7.63 21.66
N MET A 28 83.25 -7.99 22.84
CA MET A 28 82.59 -8.97 23.70
C MET A 28 81.28 -8.45 24.34
N VAL A 29 81.19 -7.16 24.66
CA VAL A 29 79.94 -6.56 25.15
C VAL A 29 78.87 -6.55 24.05
N ASP A 30 79.24 -6.22 22.81
CA ASP A 30 78.32 -6.28 21.67
C ASP A 30 77.88 -7.72 21.36
N LEU A 31 78.79 -8.70 21.41
CA LEU A 31 78.46 -10.11 21.23
C LEU A 31 77.53 -10.64 22.34
N LEU A 32 77.78 -10.29 23.60
CA LEU A 32 76.96 -10.69 24.75
C LEU A 32 75.66 -9.88 24.88
N SER A 33 75.40 -8.92 23.99
CA SER A 33 74.13 -8.20 23.91
C SER A 33 73.05 -8.98 23.12
N SER A 34 73.46 -9.99 22.35
CA SER A 34 72.58 -10.89 21.59
C SER A 34 72.23 -12.14 22.40
N SER A 35 70.94 -12.36 22.66
CA SER A 35 70.47 -13.50 23.47
C SER A 35 70.84 -14.86 22.88
N ALA A 36 70.85 -14.99 21.55
CA ALA A 36 71.27 -16.19 20.85
C ALA A 36 72.77 -16.49 21.05
N VAL A 37 73.61 -15.45 21.12
CA VAL A 37 75.04 -15.58 21.37
C VAL A 37 75.30 -15.93 22.83
N VAL A 38 74.58 -15.31 23.78
CA VAL A 38 74.67 -15.65 25.22
C VAL A 38 74.26 -17.10 25.48
N ALA A 39 73.20 -17.58 24.84
CA ALA A 39 72.77 -18.98 24.94
C ALA A 39 73.83 -19.95 24.37
N ALA A 40 74.34 -19.68 23.17
CA ALA A 40 75.37 -20.51 22.54
C ALA A 40 76.70 -20.52 23.34
N VAL A 41 77.10 -19.38 23.91
CA VAL A 41 78.29 -19.28 24.77
C VAL A 41 78.08 -20.00 26.11
N SER A 42 76.90 -19.87 26.72
CA SER A 42 76.55 -20.60 27.94
C SER A 42 76.54 -22.12 27.71
N GLU A 43 75.99 -22.57 26.58
CA GLU A 43 75.99 -23.98 26.17
C GLU A 43 77.40 -24.51 25.91
N ALA A 44 78.24 -23.74 25.20
CA ALA A 44 79.63 -24.10 24.97
C ALA A 44 80.45 -24.18 26.27
N ILE A 45 80.27 -23.23 27.19
CA ILE A 45 80.92 -23.23 28.50
C ILE A 45 80.45 -24.40 29.36
N ASN A 46 79.14 -24.68 29.39
CA ASN A 46 78.61 -25.83 30.13
C ASN A 46 79.07 -27.16 29.53
N SER A 47 79.19 -27.25 28.21
CA SER A 47 79.74 -28.43 27.52
C SER A 47 81.22 -28.63 27.85
N LEU A 48 82.00 -27.56 27.93
CA LEU A 48 83.41 -27.59 28.37
C LEU A 48 83.56 -27.97 29.84
N LEU A 49 82.64 -27.53 30.71
CA LEU A 49 82.64 -27.88 32.14
C LEU A 49 82.15 -29.32 32.39
N GLN A 50 81.18 -29.81 31.61
CA GLN A 50 80.65 -31.18 31.73
C GLN A 50 81.55 -32.23 31.06
N GLY A 51 82.27 -31.86 30.00
CA GLY A 51 83.24 -32.73 29.32
C GLY A 51 84.50 -33.07 30.13
N HIS A 52 84.80 -32.32 31.20
CA HIS A 52 85.97 -32.52 32.06
C HIS A 52 85.69 -33.31 33.36
N GLY A 53 84.71 -34.22 33.30
CA GLY A 53 84.33 -35.12 34.39
C GLY A 53 85.15 -36.41 34.55
N GLN A 54 86.17 -36.69 33.74
CA GLN A 54 87.09 -37.81 33.97
C GLN A 54 88.52 -37.54 33.47
N ARG A 55 89.47 -37.73 34.41
CA ARG A 55 90.94 -37.84 34.31
C ARG A 55 91.79 -36.56 34.44
N ASP A 56 92.37 -36.48 35.64
CA ASP A 56 93.59 -35.79 36.07
C ASP A 56 93.79 -34.28 35.84
N ARG A 57 94.06 -33.63 36.98
CA ARG A 57 94.50 -32.24 37.11
C ARG A 57 95.91 -32.08 36.55
N ALA A 58 96.07 -31.23 35.53
CA ALA A 58 97.13 -30.22 35.39
C ALA A 58 97.12 -29.62 33.97
N GLY A 59 96.55 -28.42 33.79
CA GLY A 59 96.72 -27.68 32.54
C GLY A 59 95.62 -26.66 32.25
N VAL A 60 95.92 -25.38 32.54
CA VAL A 60 95.42 -24.11 31.95
C VAL A 60 93.89 -23.83 31.85
N THR A 61 93.00 -24.80 31.61
CA THR A 61 91.55 -24.55 31.40
C THR A 61 90.77 -24.34 32.71
N GLY A 62 91.16 -25.01 33.81
CA GLY A 62 90.53 -24.85 35.12
C GLY A 62 90.78 -23.49 35.81
N ARG A 63 91.61 -22.61 35.23
CA ARG A 63 91.89 -21.26 35.75
C ARG A 63 91.19 -20.12 34.98
N LEU A 64 90.61 -20.39 33.81
CA LEU A 64 90.06 -19.35 32.91
C LEU A 64 88.54 -19.24 32.91
N VAL A 65 87.81 -20.28 33.32
CA VAL A 65 86.33 -20.25 33.36
C VAL A 65 85.87 -20.83 34.69
N SER A 66 85.18 -20.01 35.48
CA SER A 66 84.65 -20.41 36.78
C SER A 66 83.21 -20.90 36.65
N LYS A 67 82.79 -21.80 37.54
CA LYS A 67 81.40 -22.26 37.61
C LYS A 67 80.43 -21.08 37.85
N ASP A 68 80.89 -20.08 38.62
CA ASP A 68 80.15 -18.85 38.94
C ASP A 68 79.88 -17.98 37.70
N THR A 69 80.81 -17.95 36.73
CA THR A 69 80.61 -17.26 35.43
C THR A 69 79.62 -17.99 34.51
N ALA A 70 79.56 -19.33 34.55
CA ALA A 70 78.60 -20.12 33.79
C ALA A 70 77.18 -19.97 34.34
N GLU A 71 77.02 -19.96 35.66
CA GLU A 71 75.73 -19.75 36.34
C GLU A 71 75.17 -18.35 36.05
N LYS A 72 76.00 -17.30 36.09
CA LYS A 72 75.60 -15.92 35.74
C LYS A 72 75.15 -15.76 34.29
N LEU A 73 75.80 -16.43 33.33
CA LEU A 73 75.37 -16.42 31.92
C LEU A 73 74.07 -17.21 31.70
N ALA A 74 73.89 -18.31 32.44
CA ALA A 74 72.64 -19.08 32.42
C ALA A 74 71.47 -18.34 33.08
N ASP A 75 71.73 -17.50 34.08
CA ASP A 75 70.72 -16.60 34.67
C ASP A 75 70.28 -15.51 33.67
N ILE A 76 71.22 -14.93 32.92
CA ILE A 76 70.91 -13.93 31.88
C ILE A 76 70.10 -14.55 30.73
N ALA A 77 70.50 -15.74 30.26
CA ALA A 77 69.75 -16.45 29.21
C ALA A 77 68.31 -16.80 29.66
N ARG A 78 68.14 -17.22 30.93
CA ARG A 78 66.81 -17.47 31.51
C ARG A 78 65.97 -16.21 31.62
N ALA A 79 66.56 -15.09 32.04
CA ALA A 79 65.84 -13.80 32.09
C ALA A 79 65.37 -13.36 30.69
N ASP A 80 66.20 -13.55 29.65
CA ASP A 80 65.83 -13.22 28.27
C ASP A 80 64.72 -14.11 27.72
N GLN A 81 64.73 -15.41 28.07
CA GLN A 81 63.66 -16.35 27.73
C GLN A 81 62.32 -15.94 28.37
N VAL A 82 62.34 -15.54 29.65
CA VAL A 82 61.14 -15.08 30.37
C VAL A 82 60.53 -13.83 29.70
N VAL A 83 61.36 -12.87 29.30
CA VAL A 83 60.89 -11.66 28.60
C VAL A 83 60.30 -11.99 27.23
N ALA A 84 60.89 -12.93 26.49
CA ALA A 84 60.35 -13.37 25.20
C ALA A 84 59.00 -14.09 25.36
N ASP A 85 58.88 -14.96 26.35
CA ASP A 85 57.63 -15.65 26.68
C ASP A 85 56.54 -14.69 27.15
N GLU A 86 56.89 -13.67 27.94
CA GLU A 86 55.96 -12.61 28.35
C GLU A 86 55.48 -11.77 27.17
N ALA A 87 56.38 -11.41 26.25
CA ALA A 87 56.02 -10.67 25.04
C ALA A 87 55.11 -11.48 24.10
N GLU A 88 55.31 -12.80 24.03
CA GLU A 88 54.45 -13.69 23.26
C GLU A 88 53.07 -13.89 23.93
N ARG A 89 53.04 -14.08 25.26
CA ARG A 89 51.77 -14.12 26.01
C ARG A 89 50.99 -12.82 25.88
N ALA A 90 51.66 -11.66 25.91
CA ALA A 90 51.02 -10.36 25.72
C ALA A 90 50.40 -10.23 24.31
N ARG A 91 51.12 -10.65 23.25
CA ARG A 91 50.61 -10.68 21.88
C ARG A 91 49.38 -11.58 21.75
N GLN A 92 49.42 -12.77 22.33
CA GLN A 92 48.29 -13.71 22.33
C GLN A 92 47.09 -13.18 23.13
N ALA A 93 47.32 -12.49 24.25
CA ALA A 93 46.26 -11.87 25.04
C ALA A 93 45.54 -10.77 24.24
N VAL A 94 46.29 -9.93 23.52
CA VAL A 94 45.74 -8.91 22.63
C VAL A 94 44.95 -9.55 21.49
N ALA A 95 45.50 -10.58 20.82
CA ALA A 95 44.80 -11.30 19.76
C ALA A 95 43.46 -11.89 20.26
N ARG A 96 43.45 -12.53 21.43
CA ARG A 96 42.23 -13.08 22.04
C ARG A 96 41.21 -12.01 22.41
N GLN A 97 41.64 -10.84 22.85
CA GLN A 97 40.73 -9.72 23.15
C GLN A 97 40.11 -9.13 21.87
N LEU A 98 40.88 -9.01 20.79
CA LEU A 98 40.40 -8.50 19.50
C LEU A 98 39.37 -9.45 18.85
N VAL A 99 39.43 -10.75 19.14
CA VAL A 99 38.49 -11.76 18.63
C VAL A 99 37.17 -11.83 19.44
N LYS A 100 37.07 -11.16 20.61
CA LYS A 100 35.81 -11.13 21.37
C LYS A 100 34.69 -10.37 20.61
N SER A 101 33.47 -10.90 20.72
CA SER A 101 32.30 -10.61 19.87
C SER A 101 31.85 -9.14 19.79
N THR A 102 32.31 -8.27 20.68
CA THR A 102 31.91 -6.86 20.71
C THR A 102 32.65 -5.96 19.72
N HIS A 103 33.78 -6.43 19.15
CA HIS A 103 34.65 -5.58 18.32
C HIS A 103 35.03 -6.17 16.96
N THR A 104 34.50 -7.33 16.58
CA THR A 104 34.86 -8.07 15.36
C THR A 104 34.79 -7.21 14.09
N GLY A 105 33.72 -6.43 13.90
CA GLY A 105 33.57 -5.55 12.72
C GLY A 105 34.48 -4.32 12.71
N ARG A 106 35.04 -3.90 13.85
CA ARG A 106 36.05 -2.84 13.92
C ARG A 106 37.45 -3.40 13.68
N VAL A 107 37.71 -4.61 14.17
CA VAL A 107 38.97 -5.33 13.98
C VAL A 107 39.17 -5.71 12.51
N LEU A 108 38.14 -6.21 11.83
CA LEU A 108 38.22 -6.52 10.40
C LEU A 108 38.57 -5.28 9.55
N ARG A 109 37.94 -4.13 9.84
CA ARG A 109 38.27 -2.86 9.16
C ARG A 109 39.70 -2.38 9.42
N LEU A 110 40.22 -2.59 10.64
CA LEU A 110 41.61 -2.26 10.96
C LEU A 110 42.59 -3.19 10.24
N LEU A 111 42.29 -4.48 10.16
CA LEU A 111 43.12 -5.46 9.43
C LEU A 111 43.17 -5.13 7.93
N GLU A 112 42.04 -4.78 7.33
CA GLU A 112 41.96 -4.32 5.93
C GLU A 112 42.78 -3.04 5.70
N ALA A 113 42.68 -2.05 6.59
CA ALA A 113 43.47 -0.82 6.52
C ALA A 113 44.99 -1.03 6.68
N HIS A 114 45.41 -2.16 7.26
CA HIS A 114 46.83 -2.55 7.43
C HIS A 114 47.28 -3.57 6.37
N GLY A 115 46.48 -3.78 5.31
CA GLY A 115 46.86 -4.58 4.15
C GLY A 115 46.67 -6.09 4.30
N VAL A 116 45.86 -6.56 5.26
CA VAL A 116 45.51 -7.98 5.39
C VAL A 116 44.38 -8.31 4.41
N ASP A 117 44.60 -9.26 3.52
CA ASP A 117 43.60 -9.74 2.56
C ASP A 117 42.47 -10.50 3.27
N LEU A 118 41.25 -9.95 3.19
CA LEU A 118 40.03 -10.54 3.76
C LEU A 118 39.20 -11.34 2.75
N SER A 119 39.66 -11.45 1.49
CA SER A 119 38.97 -12.21 0.43
C SER A 119 38.57 -13.63 0.81
N PRO A 120 39.38 -14.42 1.56
CA PRO A 120 38.99 -15.77 2.00
C PRO A 120 37.79 -15.79 2.94
N MET A 121 37.65 -14.79 3.81
CA MET A 121 36.51 -14.67 4.71
C MET A 121 35.25 -14.24 3.96
N GLN A 122 35.39 -13.33 2.99
CA GLN A 122 34.27 -12.91 2.15
C GLN A 122 33.75 -14.06 1.29
N ALA A 123 34.64 -14.89 0.73
CA ALA A 123 34.30 -16.10 -0.01
C ALA A 123 33.49 -17.10 0.84
N LEU A 124 33.89 -17.32 2.10
CA LEU A 124 33.14 -18.16 3.04
C LEU A 124 31.75 -17.61 3.38
N VAL A 125 31.59 -16.28 3.42
CA VAL A 125 30.29 -15.65 3.66
C VAL A 125 29.39 -15.78 2.42
N THR A 126 29.90 -15.55 1.22
CA THR A 126 29.13 -15.71 -0.02
C THR A 126 28.75 -17.17 -0.27
N GLU A 127 29.63 -18.14 0.01
CA GLU A 127 29.29 -19.57 -0.05
C GLU A 127 28.17 -19.94 0.94
N ARG A 128 28.19 -19.38 2.16
CA ARG A 128 27.14 -19.62 3.15
C ARG A 128 25.81 -18.98 2.78
N ILE A 129 25.82 -17.80 2.16
CA ILE A 129 24.61 -17.15 1.66
C ILE A 129 24.04 -17.97 0.49
N ALA A 130 24.87 -18.37 -0.47
CA ALA A 130 24.46 -19.21 -1.60
C ALA A 130 23.91 -20.57 -1.14
N ALA A 131 24.50 -21.18 -0.11
CA ALA A 131 24.00 -22.42 0.48
C ALA A 131 22.67 -22.24 1.25
N ALA A 132 22.40 -21.04 1.79
CA ALA A 132 21.15 -20.72 2.47
C ALA A 132 20.01 -20.37 1.50
N GLU A 133 20.35 -19.85 0.32
CA GLU A 133 19.40 -19.49 -0.75
C GLU A 133 19.12 -20.64 -1.73
N ALA A 134 19.84 -21.76 -1.63
CA ALA A 134 19.61 -22.93 -2.45
C ALA A 134 18.29 -23.62 -2.07
N GLU A 135 17.23 -23.38 -2.84
CA GLU A 135 15.98 -24.11 -2.71
C GLU A 135 16.19 -25.60 -3.06
N PRO A 136 15.68 -26.53 -2.24
CA PRO A 136 15.81 -27.95 -2.52
C PRO A 136 15.04 -28.29 -3.80
N PRO A 137 15.66 -28.98 -4.78
CA PRO A 137 14.97 -29.34 -6.01
C PRO A 137 13.82 -30.31 -5.71
N ILE A 138 12.60 -29.93 -6.11
CA ILE A 138 11.44 -30.82 -6.04
C ILE A 138 11.60 -31.88 -7.13
N ALA A 139 11.69 -33.16 -6.74
CA ALA A 139 11.79 -34.25 -7.70
C ALA A 139 10.53 -34.31 -8.59
N ALA A 140 10.73 -34.55 -9.90
CA ALA A 140 9.67 -34.46 -10.91
C ALA A 140 8.44 -35.36 -10.66
N GLY A 141 8.60 -36.45 -9.89
CA GLY A 141 7.50 -37.36 -9.53
C GLY A 141 6.69 -36.96 -8.28
N VAL A 142 7.15 -35.98 -7.49
CA VAL A 142 6.50 -35.60 -6.23
C VAL A 142 5.19 -34.85 -6.48
N TYR A 143 5.20 -33.89 -7.39
CA TYR A 143 4.03 -33.07 -7.70
C TYR A 143 2.84 -33.89 -8.27
N PRO A 144 3.05 -34.79 -9.26
CA PRO A 144 2.00 -35.71 -9.72
C PRO A 144 1.44 -36.61 -8.62
N ALA A 145 2.31 -37.13 -7.75
CA ALA A 145 1.90 -37.97 -6.63
C ALA A 145 1.04 -37.19 -5.62
N ILE A 146 1.41 -35.95 -5.30
CA ILE A 146 0.61 -35.08 -4.42
C ILE A 146 -0.78 -34.83 -5.03
N ILE A 147 -0.88 -34.55 -6.32
CA ILE A 147 -2.18 -34.32 -6.99
C ILE A 147 -3.06 -35.58 -6.90
N GLN A 148 -2.49 -36.76 -7.15
CA GLN A 148 -3.22 -38.02 -7.03
C GLN A 148 -3.70 -38.26 -5.59
N GLU A 149 -2.84 -38.04 -4.60
CA GLU A 149 -3.20 -38.17 -3.18
C GLU A 149 -4.29 -37.17 -2.77
N VAL A 150 -4.22 -35.92 -3.24
CA VAL A 150 -5.25 -34.90 -2.98
C VAL A 150 -6.59 -35.32 -3.59
N ALA A 151 -6.60 -35.85 -4.80
CA ALA A 151 -7.83 -36.30 -5.44
C ALA A 151 -8.44 -37.54 -4.74
N GLN A 152 -7.60 -38.48 -4.30
CA GLN A 152 -8.05 -39.63 -3.51
C GLN A 152 -8.59 -39.20 -2.15
N ARG A 153 -7.94 -38.24 -1.49
CA ARG A 153 -8.38 -37.70 -0.20
C ARG A 153 -9.69 -36.93 -0.30
N TYR A 154 -9.88 -36.19 -1.39
CA TYR A 154 -11.02 -35.29 -1.62
C TYR A 154 -11.76 -35.63 -2.93
N PRO A 155 -12.49 -36.76 -3.00
CA PRO A 155 -13.17 -37.19 -4.23
C PRO A 155 -14.24 -36.19 -4.70
N LYS A 156 -14.83 -35.42 -3.77
CA LYS A 156 -15.78 -34.34 -4.10
C LYS A 156 -15.14 -33.16 -4.81
N TRP A 157 -13.83 -32.94 -4.65
CA TRP A 157 -13.12 -31.89 -5.36
C TRP A 157 -12.89 -32.28 -6.81
N GLN A 158 -12.59 -33.55 -7.07
CA GLN A 158 -12.53 -34.09 -8.41
C GLN A 158 -13.89 -34.02 -9.12
N ALA A 159 -14.95 -34.48 -8.46
CA ALA A 159 -16.31 -34.40 -9.02
C ALA A 159 -16.79 -32.97 -9.31
N ALA A 160 -16.27 -31.98 -8.57
CA ALA A 160 -16.57 -30.57 -8.77
C ALA A 160 -15.63 -29.86 -9.76
N GLY A 161 -14.68 -30.58 -10.38
CA GLY A 161 -13.73 -30.04 -11.35
C GLY A 161 -12.68 -29.10 -10.74
N ILE A 162 -12.36 -29.25 -9.46
CA ILE A 162 -11.34 -28.44 -8.77
C ILE A 162 -9.95 -29.00 -9.03
N VAL A 163 -9.84 -30.32 -9.08
CA VAL A 163 -8.61 -31.07 -9.35
C VAL A 163 -8.96 -32.17 -10.35
N ASP A 164 -8.20 -32.27 -11.44
CA ASP A 164 -8.28 -33.36 -12.40
C ASP A 164 -6.92 -34.07 -12.51
N PRO A 165 -6.73 -35.22 -11.85
CA PRO A 165 -5.46 -35.95 -11.87
C PRO A 165 -4.99 -36.34 -13.28
N ALA A 166 -5.88 -36.50 -14.25
CA ALA A 166 -5.50 -36.88 -15.61
C ALA A 166 -4.88 -35.70 -16.38
N HIS A 167 -5.32 -34.48 -16.08
CA HIS A 167 -4.81 -33.27 -16.70
C HIS A 167 -3.69 -32.62 -15.89
N ASP A 168 -3.84 -32.58 -14.56
CA ASP A 168 -3.01 -31.79 -13.66
C ASP A 168 -1.71 -32.49 -13.28
N ALA A 169 -1.64 -33.83 -13.37
CA ALA A 169 -0.43 -34.59 -13.07
C ALA A 169 0.73 -34.33 -14.05
N GLY A 170 0.44 -33.82 -15.26
CA GLY A 170 1.46 -33.45 -16.25
C GLY A 170 1.96 -32.01 -16.14
N VAL A 171 1.42 -31.24 -15.20
CA VAL A 171 1.69 -29.80 -15.08
C VAL A 171 2.98 -29.55 -14.30
N ALA A 172 3.86 -28.69 -14.82
CA ALA A 172 5.08 -28.30 -14.12
C ALA A 172 4.75 -27.45 -12.86
N PRO A 173 5.42 -27.66 -11.71
CA PRO A 173 5.07 -27.00 -10.44
C PRO A 173 5.18 -25.47 -10.49
N ASP A 174 6.12 -24.92 -11.28
CA ASP A 174 6.34 -23.48 -11.40
C ASP A 174 5.51 -22.83 -12.53
N SER A 175 4.56 -23.57 -13.10
CA SER A 175 3.75 -23.09 -14.21
C SER A 175 2.47 -22.39 -13.74
N ALA A 176 1.95 -21.49 -14.58
CA ALA A 176 0.68 -20.81 -14.31
C ALA A 176 -0.51 -21.78 -14.07
N PRO A 177 -0.62 -22.93 -14.75
CA PRO A 177 -1.65 -23.92 -14.44
C PRO A 177 -1.52 -24.54 -13.02
N ALA A 178 -0.31 -24.78 -12.51
CA ALA A 178 -0.11 -25.26 -11.14
C ALA A 178 -0.57 -24.22 -10.11
N LEU A 179 -0.24 -22.95 -10.34
CA LEU A 179 -0.75 -21.84 -9.53
C LEU A 179 -2.27 -21.75 -9.58
N ARG A 180 -2.89 -21.96 -10.75
CA ARG A 180 -4.35 -21.96 -10.91
C ARG A 180 -5.00 -23.10 -10.11
N LEU A 181 -4.40 -24.28 -10.09
CA LEU A 181 -4.86 -25.41 -9.27
C LEU A 181 -4.82 -25.07 -7.78
N ALA A 182 -3.70 -24.54 -7.30
CA ALA A 182 -3.53 -24.10 -5.93
C ALA A 182 -4.55 -22.99 -5.56
N LEU A 183 -4.77 -22.05 -6.48
CA LEU A 183 -5.77 -20.98 -6.31
C LEU A 183 -7.19 -21.54 -6.24
N ASN A 184 -7.55 -22.49 -7.11
CA ASN A 184 -8.88 -23.12 -7.08
C ASN A 184 -9.12 -23.86 -5.75
N ALA A 185 -8.13 -24.59 -5.26
CA ALA A 185 -8.20 -25.25 -3.96
C ALA A 185 -8.35 -24.23 -2.82
N TYR A 186 -7.57 -23.16 -2.84
CA TYR A 186 -7.67 -22.06 -1.87
C TYR A 186 -9.07 -21.40 -1.92
N LEU A 187 -9.56 -21.05 -3.11
CA LEU A 187 -10.88 -20.44 -3.29
C LEU A 187 -11.98 -21.36 -2.77
N ARG A 188 -11.92 -22.67 -3.02
CA ARG A 188 -12.91 -23.62 -2.53
C ARG A 188 -13.01 -23.67 -1.01
N LEU A 189 -11.87 -23.52 -0.34
CA LEU A 189 -11.74 -23.55 1.12
C LEU A 189 -12.12 -22.21 1.76
N ALA A 190 -11.68 -21.10 1.16
CA ALA A 190 -11.86 -19.77 1.71
C ALA A 190 -13.22 -19.14 1.39
N TYR A 191 -13.80 -19.44 0.22
CA TYR A 191 -15.09 -18.89 -0.19
C TYR A 191 -16.25 -19.65 0.45
N VAL A 192 -17.09 -18.93 1.21
CA VAL A 192 -18.29 -19.48 1.85
C VAL A 192 -19.52 -19.03 1.05
N PRO A 193 -20.29 -19.96 0.45
CA PRO A 193 -21.53 -19.62 -0.25
C PRO A 193 -22.55 -18.91 0.66
N ALA A 194 -23.35 -18.01 0.11
CA ALA A 194 -24.28 -17.16 0.88
C ALA A 194 -25.26 -17.96 1.77
N ALA A 195 -25.80 -19.07 1.28
CA ALA A 195 -26.67 -19.94 2.08
C ALA A 195 -25.90 -20.61 3.24
N GLY A 196 -24.65 -21.02 3.00
CA GLY A 196 -23.78 -21.59 4.03
C GLY A 196 -23.40 -20.56 5.09
N SER A 197 -23.06 -19.33 4.68
CA SER A 197 -22.71 -18.25 5.61
C SER A 197 -23.90 -17.83 6.49
N ALA A 198 -25.10 -17.76 5.91
CA ALA A 198 -26.34 -17.49 6.66
C ALA A 198 -26.64 -18.60 7.67
N LEU A 199 -26.51 -19.87 7.29
CA LEU A 199 -26.71 -21.02 8.19
C LEU A 199 -25.70 -21.04 9.34
N LEU A 200 -24.42 -20.79 9.05
CA LEU A 200 -23.37 -20.70 10.08
C LEU A 200 -23.63 -19.56 11.05
N ALA A 201 -24.03 -18.38 10.55
CA ALA A 201 -24.37 -17.23 11.39
C ALA A 201 -25.60 -17.52 12.26
N LYS A 202 -26.62 -18.19 11.72
CA LYS A 202 -27.81 -18.60 12.48
C LYS A 202 -27.45 -19.59 13.58
N ARG A 203 -26.59 -20.58 13.30
CA ARG A 203 -26.20 -21.62 14.27
C ARG A 203 -25.28 -21.12 15.38
N PHE A 204 -24.26 -20.31 15.05
CA PHE A 204 -23.22 -19.93 15.99
C PHE A 204 -23.41 -18.55 16.63
N ARG A 205 -24.25 -17.68 16.05
CA ARG A 205 -24.48 -16.31 16.54
C ARG A 205 -25.96 -16.00 16.77
N ASN A 206 -26.85 -16.99 16.68
CA ASN A 206 -28.30 -16.82 16.81
C ASN A 206 -28.85 -15.70 15.90
N ARG A 207 -28.26 -15.49 14.72
CA ARG A 207 -28.76 -14.50 13.77
C ARG A 207 -30.17 -14.89 13.34
N VAL A 208 -31.13 -14.00 13.59
CA VAL A 208 -32.53 -14.17 13.21
C VAL A 208 -32.75 -13.91 11.72
N GLY A 209 -33.77 -14.58 11.16
CA GLY A 209 -34.15 -14.48 9.76
C GLY A 209 -34.39 -15.86 9.10
N PRO A 210 -35.19 -15.89 8.02
CA PRO A 210 -35.30 -17.06 7.17
C PRO A 210 -33.95 -17.30 6.46
N VAL A 211 -33.64 -18.57 6.20
CA VAL A 211 -32.47 -18.97 5.40
C VAL A 211 -32.97 -19.72 4.19
N ALA A 212 -32.89 -19.04 3.04
CA ALA A 212 -33.21 -19.59 1.75
C ALA A 212 -32.22 -20.70 1.36
N LYS A 213 -32.74 -21.80 0.80
CA LYS A 213 -31.93 -22.91 0.27
C LYS A 213 -32.04 -23.04 -1.26
N ASP A 214 -33.01 -22.36 -1.86
CA ASP A 214 -33.30 -22.48 -3.28
C ASP A 214 -32.30 -21.67 -4.11
N ALA A 215 -31.97 -22.18 -5.31
CA ALA A 215 -30.99 -21.54 -6.19
C ALA A 215 -31.48 -20.19 -6.77
N ALA A 216 -32.80 -19.94 -6.73
CA ALA A 216 -33.40 -18.68 -7.17
C ALA A 216 -33.33 -17.59 -6.10
N GLU A 217 -33.11 -17.97 -4.84
CA GLU A 217 -33.11 -17.06 -3.70
C GLU A 217 -31.67 -16.77 -3.25
N THR A 218 -31.41 -15.54 -2.84
CA THR A 218 -30.10 -15.14 -2.30
C THR A 218 -30.28 -14.61 -0.89
N ASN A 219 -29.52 -15.18 0.05
CA ASN A 219 -29.49 -14.70 1.43
C ASN A 219 -28.64 -13.43 1.52
N LEU A 220 -29.26 -12.33 1.96
CA LEU A 220 -28.58 -11.06 2.16
C LEU A 220 -28.33 -10.81 3.64
N VAL A 221 -27.15 -10.30 3.95
CA VAL A 221 -26.81 -9.86 5.30
C VAL A 221 -27.20 -8.40 5.43
N GLY A 222 -28.09 -8.12 6.38
CA GLY A 222 -28.51 -6.77 6.72
C GLY A 222 -28.51 -6.52 8.22
N GLU A 223 -28.54 -5.25 8.57
CA GLU A 223 -28.74 -4.75 9.92
C GLU A 223 -30.11 -4.07 9.99
N VAL A 224 -30.78 -4.23 11.12
CA VAL A 224 -32.06 -3.59 11.41
C VAL A 224 -31.88 -2.72 12.64
N GLY A 225 -32.12 -1.42 12.49
CA GLY A 225 -32.15 -0.45 13.58
C GLY A 225 -33.59 -0.09 13.91
N ILE A 226 -34.02 -0.40 15.12
CA ILE A 226 -35.32 -0.02 15.71
C ILE A 226 -35.07 0.67 17.05
N ALA A 227 -36.03 1.49 17.49
CA ALA A 227 -35.98 2.16 18.78
C ALA A 227 -37.07 1.62 19.70
N GLU A 228 -36.72 1.27 20.93
CA GLU A 228 -37.66 0.86 21.96
C GLU A 228 -37.59 1.86 23.11
N HIS A 229 -38.74 2.31 23.59
CA HIS A 229 -38.83 3.17 24.75
C HIS A 229 -40.02 2.78 25.60
N PHE A 230 -39.76 2.45 26.86
CA PHE A 230 -40.77 2.16 27.86
C PHE A 230 -40.61 3.17 28.98
N ASP A 231 -41.64 3.99 29.22
CA ASP A 231 -41.57 4.92 30.34
C ASP A 231 -41.64 4.16 31.66
N MET A 232 -40.62 4.36 32.49
CA MET A 232 -40.51 3.76 33.81
C MET A 232 -40.86 4.72 34.93
N PHE A 233 -41.16 5.98 34.62
CA PHE A 233 -41.34 7.04 35.59
C PHE A 233 -42.82 7.39 35.78
N GLU A 234 -43.31 8.40 35.09
CA GLU A 234 -44.57 9.08 35.40
C GLU A 234 -45.77 8.37 34.79
N TYR A 235 -45.65 7.91 33.55
CA TYR A 235 -46.77 7.38 32.79
C TYR A 235 -47.04 5.90 33.10
N LYS A 236 -46.07 5.18 33.69
CA LYS A 236 -46.07 3.71 33.87
C LYS A 236 -47.35 3.08 34.45
N LYS A 237 -48.00 3.71 35.44
CA LYS A 237 -48.93 3.02 36.35
C LYS A 237 -50.41 3.34 36.19
N TYR A 238 -50.77 4.43 35.53
CA TYR A 238 -52.16 4.89 35.44
C TYR A 238 -52.74 4.62 34.05
N ASP A 239 -54.04 4.89 33.88
CA ASP A 239 -54.77 4.67 32.62
C ASP A 239 -54.13 5.38 31.41
N TRP A 240 -53.41 6.48 31.66
CA TRP A 240 -52.67 7.19 30.61
C TRP A 240 -51.48 6.41 30.04
N GLN A 241 -51.06 5.32 30.69
CA GLN A 241 -49.95 4.50 30.24
C GLN A 241 -50.22 3.94 28.85
N GLY A 242 -51.45 3.49 28.59
CA GLY A 242 -51.80 2.81 27.35
C GLY A 242 -51.62 3.72 26.14
N TRP A 243 -52.21 4.93 26.17
CA TRP A 243 -52.09 5.86 25.04
C TRP A 243 -50.71 6.51 24.97
N TYR A 244 -50.05 6.76 26.10
CA TYR A 244 -48.69 7.31 26.12
C TYR A 244 -47.70 6.30 25.51
N GLN A 245 -47.77 5.03 25.92
CA GLN A 245 -46.95 3.98 25.33
C GLN A 245 -47.23 3.83 23.84
N ARG A 246 -48.51 3.86 23.42
CA ARG A 246 -48.84 3.85 21.97
C ARG A 246 -48.25 5.05 21.24
N MET A 247 -48.34 6.25 21.80
CA MET A 247 -47.78 7.46 21.21
C MET A 247 -46.27 7.35 21.00
N VAL A 248 -45.55 6.80 21.99
CA VAL A 248 -44.11 6.55 21.90
C VAL A 248 -43.79 5.50 20.84
N ASP A 249 -44.53 4.39 20.80
CA ASP A 249 -44.32 3.32 19.81
C ASP A 249 -44.52 3.85 18.38
N VAL A 250 -45.57 4.65 18.15
CA VAL A 250 -45.83 5.30 16.85
C VAL A 250 -44.78 6.36 16.54
N HIS A 251 -44.30 7.12 17.53
CA HIS A 251 -43.21 8.07 17.32
C HIS A 251 -41.92 7.36 16.87
N ASN A 252 -41.66 6.18 17.42
CA ASN A 252 -40.51 5.34 17.14
C ASN A 252 -40.77 4.30 16.04
N ARG A 253 -41.80 4.49 15.20
CA ARG A 253 -42.18 3.53 14.15
C ARG A 253 -41.08 3.21 13.12
N ASN A 254 -40.07 4.07 13.01
CA ASN A 254 -38.98 3.93 12.04
C ASN A 254 -38.27 2.58 12.16
N ALA A 255 -38.20 1.86 11.06
CA ALA A 255 -37.31 0.71 10.91
C ALA A 255 -36.23 1.01 9.86
N SER A 256 -34.98 1.13 10.32
CA SER A 256 -33.82 1.37 9.48
C SER A 256 -33.23 0.04 9.00
N LEU A 257 -33.39 -0.29 7.73
CA LEU A 257 -32.78 -1.46 7.11
C LEU A 257 -31.48 -1.07 6.41
N ARG A 258 -30.36 -1.70 6.78
CA ARG A 258 -29.04 -1.41 6.22
C ARG A 258 -28.39 -2.66 5.64
N CYS A 259 -27.72 -2.50 4.52
CA CYS A 259 -26.97 -3.58 3.90
C CYS A 259 -25.73 -3.03 3.19
N ARG A 260 -24.59 -3.67 3.40
CA ARG A 260 -23.33 -3.27 2.75
C ARG A 260 -23.31 -3.83 1.34
N LEU A 261 -23.03 -2.98 0.36
CA LEU A 261 -22.92 -3.41 -1.04
C LEU A 261 -21.80 -4.44 -1.24
N ALA A 262 -20.75 -4.38 -0.43
CA ALA A 262 -19.67 -5.36 -0.44
C ALA A 262 -20.16 -6.79 -0.08
N ASP A 263 -21.07 -6.91 0.89
CA ASP A 263 -21.61 -8.21 1.31
C ASP A 263 -22.57 -8.81 0.26
N MET A 264 -23.01 -8.01 -0.70
CA MET A 264 -23.86 -8.45 -1.81
C MET A 264 -23.07 -8.96 -3.02
N ARG A 265 -21.75 -8.77 -3.06
CA ARG A 265 -20.86 -9.28 -4.13
C ARG A 265 -20.53 -10.76 -3.92
N VAL A 266 -21.58 -11.58 -3.82
CA VAL A 266 -21.50 -13.04 -3.66
C VAL A 266 -21.95 -13.73 -4.93
N LEU A 267 -21.53 -14.98 -5.13
CA LEU A 267 -22.09 -15.83 -6.19
C LEU A 267 -23.52 -16.23 -5.82
N ASP A 268 -24.43 -16.10 -6.78
CA ASP A 268 -25.79 -16.61 -6.69
C ASP A 268 -25.82 -18.15 -6.83
N GLY A 269 -27.00 -18.75 -6.64
CA GLY A 269 -27.18 -20.20 -6.77
C GLY A 269 -26.92 -20.75 -8.18
N ARG A 270 -26.76 -19.89 -9.19
CA ARG A 270 -26.46 -20.23 -10.58
C ARG A 270 -24.99 -19.98 -10.94
N GLY A 271 -24.17 -19.54 -9.98
CA GLY A 271 -22.75 -19.24 -10.15
C GLY A 271 -22.45 -17.88 -10.78
N LYS A 272 -23.46 -17.03 -11.03
CA LYS A 272 -23.25 -15.65 -11.46
C LYS A 272 -23.04 -14.74 -10.25
N PRO A 273 -22.27 -13.65 -10.36
CA PRO A 273 -22.22 -12.65 -9.29
C PRO A 273 -23.62 -12.07 -9.07
N PHE A 274 -24.10 -12.07 -7.82
CA PHE A 274 -25.41 -11.53 -7.45
C PHE A 274 -25.49 -10.02 -7.71
N ILE A 275 -24.43 -9.29 -7.35
CA ILE A 275 -24.19 -7.90 -7.76
C ILE A 275 -22.79 -7.82 -8.39
N ASP A 276 -22.76 -7.41 -9.65
CA ASP A 276 -21.56 -7.04 -10.37
C ASP A 276 -21.39 -5.51 -10.42
N LEU A 277 -20.35 -5.03 -11.10
CA LEU A 277 -20.06 -3.60 -11.19
C LEU A 277 -21.23 -2.80 -11.79
N GLN A 278 -21.88 -3.32 -12.84
CA GLN A 278 -22.94 -2.60 -13.53
C GLN A 278 -24.25 -2.61 -12.74
N THR A 279 -24.57 -3.72 -12.09
CA THR A 279 -25.69 -3.81 -11.13
C THR A 279 -25.49 -2.83 -9.98
N GLU A 280 -24.26 -2.71 -9.46
CA GLU A 280 -23.96 -1.76 -8.39
C GLU A 280 -24.10 -0.30 -8.85
N ARG A 281 -23.60 0.05 -10.04
CA ARG A 281 -23.78 1.39 -10.62
C ARG A 281 -25.27 1.73 -10.77
N ARG A 282 -26.05 0.79 -11.30
CA ARG A 282 -27.50 0.95 -11.46
C ARG A 282 -28.19 1.10 -10.11
N LEU A 283 -27.85 0.26 -9.12
CA LEU A 283 -28.39 0.32 -7.76
C LEU A 283 -28.12 1.68 -7.10
N ARG A 284 -26.90 2.20 -7.21
CA ARG A 284 -26.52 3.50 -6.65
C ARG A 284 -27.33 4.65 -7.28
N ILE A 285 -27.59 4.59 -8.58
CA ILE A 285 -28.39 5.60 -9.28
C ILE A 285 -29.87 5.51 -8.87
N LEU A 286 -30.43 4.29 -8.80
CA LEU A 286 -31.82 4.08 -8.40
C LEU A 286 -32.08 4.48 -6.95
N ALA A 287 -31.13 4.21 -6.05
CA ALA A 287 -31.25 4.49 -4.64
C ALA A 287 -30.93 5.96 -4.29
N GLY A 288 -30.19 6.67 -5.16
CA GLY A 288 -29.77 8.05 -4.95
C GLY A 288 -29.07 8.24 -3.60
N GLU A 289 -29.62 9.14 -2.78
CA GLU A 289 -29.09 9.51 -1.47
C GLU A 289 -29.16 8.39 -0.42
N ARG A 290 -29.92 7.33 -0.68
CA ARG A 290 -30.06 6.19 0.24
C ARG A 290 -28.80 5.31 0.30
N VAL A 291 -27.84 5.54 -0.59
CA VAL A 291 -26.54 4.87 -0.57
C VAL A 291 -25.45 5.86 -0.18
N ALA A 292 -24.81 5.61 0.96
CA ALA A 292 -23.66 6.37 1.42
C ALA A 292 -22.57 5.42 1.93
N ASN A 293 -21.29 5.73 1.66
CA ASN A 293 -20.14 4.92 2.10
C ASN A 293 -20.23 3.42 1.74
N GLY A 294 -20.89 3.08 0.62
CA GLY A 294 -21.09 1.70 0.19
C GLY A 294 -22.13 0.92 1.02
N ILE A 295 -22.99 1.62 1.75
CA ILE A 295 -24.09 1.07 2.54
C ILE A 295 -25.40 1.59 1.97
N LEU A 296 -26.30 0.69 1.59
CA LEU A 296 -27.68 1.00 1.28
C LEU A 296 -28.47 1.07 2.59
N LYS A 297 -29.09 2.21 2.88
CA LYS A 297 -29.93 2.46 4.07
C LYS A 297 -31.35 2.83 3.62
N LEU A 298 -32.32 2.03 4.04
CA LEU A 298 -33.74 2.30 3.82
C LEU A 298 -34.38 2.58 5.18
N ASP A 299 -34.74 3.84 5.42
CA ASP A 299 -35.53 4.23 6.59
C ASP A 299 -37.02 4.20 6.21
N ASN A 300 -37.82 3.49 7.00
CA ASN A 300 -39.22 3.22 6.69
C ASN A 300 -40.12 3.68 7.84
N ASP A 301 -40.93 4.70 7.55
CA ASP A 301 -41.82 5.38 8.51
C ASP A 301 -43.30 5.34 8.08
N ARG A 302 -43.66 4.40 7.17
CA ARG A 302 -44.95 4.41 6.48
C ARG A 302 -46.11 3.97 7.38
N TYR A 303 -45.89 2.92 8.16
CA TYR A 303 -46.88 2.30 9.04
C TYR A 303 -46.61 2.66 10.49
N GLU A 304 -47.61 2.52 11.34
CA GLU A 304 -47.48 2.85 12.77
C GLU A 304 -46.62 1.83 13.53
N ASP A 305 -46.63 0.57 13.10
CA ASP A 305 -45.91 -0.51 13.77
C ASP A 305 -44.58 -0.81 13.07
N GLN A 306 -43.53 -1.06 13.87
CA GLN A 306 -42.20 -1.35 13.37
C GLN A 306 -42.14 -2.64 12.53
N ALA A 307 -42.97 -3.63 12.86
CA ALA A 307 -43.04 -4.90 12.13
C ALA A 307 -43.46 -4.68 10.66
N ASP A 308 -44.51 -3.88 10.45
CA ASP A 308 -45.01 -3.55 9.11
C ASP A 308 -44.00 -2.69 8.33
N ASN A 309 -43.30 -1.77 9.01
CA ASN A 309 -42.24 -0.98 8.39
C ASN A 309 -41.02 -1.83 8.00
N LEU A 310 -40.69 -2.87 8.77
CA LEU A 310 -39.63 -3.82 8.43
C LEU A 310 -40.01 -4.67 7.22
N GLU A 311 -41.25 -5.14 7.16
CA GLU A 311 -41.76 -5.90 6.00
C GLU A 311 -41.76 -5.02 4.75
N TYR A 312 -42.31 -3.81 4.86
CA TYR A 312 -42.31 -2.83 3.78
C TYR A 312 -40.90 -2.49 3.29
N GLY A 313 -39.97 -2.27 4.23
CA GLY A 313 -38.55 -2.02 3.92
C GLY A 313 -37.90 -3.19 3.20
N THR A 314 -38.23 -4.42 3.58
CA THR A 314 -37.74 -5.65 2.92
C THR A 314 -38.28 -5.77 1.50
N VAL A 315 -39.59 -5.53 1.30
CA VAL A 315 -40.21 -5.51 -0.04
C VAL A 315 -39.57 -4.43 -0.92
N LYS A 316 -39.34 -3.23 -0.38
CA LYS A 316 -38.68 -2.15 -1.14
C LYS A 316 -37.21 -2.44 -1.44
N ALA A 317 -36.49 -3.11 -0.55
CA ALA A 317 -35.14 -3.59 -0.84
C ALA A 317 -35.14 -4.61 -1.98
N GLN A 318 -36.08 -5.57 -1.95
CA GLN A 318 -36.24 -6.58 -3.01
C GLN A 318 -36.61 -5.94 -4.35
N GLU A 319 -37.56 -5.02 -4.37
CA GLU A 319 -37.97 -4.27 -5.56
C GLU A 319 -36.78 -3.52 -6.17
N LEU A 320 -36.04 -2.76 -5.35
CA LEU A 320 -34.88 -2.00 -5.76
C LEU A 320 -33.76 -2.90 -6.32
N LEU A 321 -33.48 -4.02 -5.65
CA LEU A 321 -32.49 -4.99 -6.11
C LEU A 321 -32.93 -5.68 -7.40
N SER A 322 -34.22 -6.01 -7.54
CA SER A 322 -34.75 -6.62 -8.76
C SER A 322 -34.59 -5.70 -9.98
N ASP A 323 -34.82 -4.38 -9.80
CA ASP A 323 -34.60 -3.41 -10.87
C ASP A 323 -33.11 -3.18 -11.15
N ALA A 324 -32.27 -3.17 -10.11
CA ALA A 324 -30.82 -3.07 -10.28
C ALA A 324 -30.24 -4.27 -11.06
N LYS A 325 -30.75 -5.49 -10.82
CA LYS A 325 -30.29 -6.71 -11.51
C LYS A 325 -30.61 -6.72 -13.00
N LYS A 326 -31.46 -5.82 -13.52
CA LYS A 326 -31.67 -5.66 -14.97
C LYS A 326 -30.36 -5.35 -15.72
N ALA A 327 -29.36 -4.78 -15.06
CA ALA A 327 -28.03 -4.57 -15.64
C ALA A 327 -27.33 -5.86 -16.10
N GLN A 328 -27.75 -7.03 -15.57
CA GLN A 328 -27.20 -8.34 -15.97
C GLN A 328 -27.88 -8.92 -17.22
N LEU A 329 -28.94 -8.29 -17.73
CA LEU A 329 -29.66 -8.75 -18.92
C LEU A 329 -28.93 -8.35 -20.22
N GLY A 330 -28.28 -7.19 -20.24
CA GLY A 330 -27.60 -6.65 -21.41
C GLY A 330 -27.07 -5.23 -21.19
N GLU A 331 -26.23 -4.76 -22.12
CA GLU A 331 -25.58 -3.45 -22.07
C GLU A 331 -26.56 -2.28 -22.19
N GLU A 332 -27.74 -2.51 -22.77
CA GLU A 332 -28.80 -1.51 -22.89
C GLU A 332 -29.34 -1.04 -21.53
N TYR A 333 -29.17 -1.84 -20.48
CA TYR A 333 -29.55 -1.49 -19.11
C TYR A 333 -28.41 -0.87 -18.31
N TRP A 334 -27.21 -0.81 -18.87
CA TRP A 334 -26.06 -0.23 -18.20
C TRP A 334 -26.24 1.28 -18.14
N PRO A 335 -26.17 1.88 -16.93
CA PRO A 335 -26.34 3.31 -16.81
C PRO A 335 -25.22 4.03 -17.56
N SER A 336 -25.58 5.07 -18.31
CA SER A 336 -24.63 5.92 -19.01
C SER A 336 -23.71 6.66 -18.03
N VAL A 337 -22.55 7.09 -18.51
CA VAL A 337 -21.63 7.92 -17.73
C VAL A 337 -21.90 9.37 -18.07
N GLU A 338 -22.22 10.18 -17.05
CA GLU A 338 -22.40 11.62 -17.21
C GLU A 338 -21.05 12.32 -17.37
N VAL A 339 -20.60 12.42 -18.62
CA VAL A 339 -19.36 13.10 -18.95
C VAL A 339 -19.60 14.61 -18.99
N LYS A 340 -18.81 15.36 -18.22
CA LYS A 340 -18.77 16.82 -18.30
C LYS A 340 -18.06 17.24 -19.59
N VAL A 341 -18.78 17.23 -20.71
CA VAL A 341 -18.26 17.66 -22.00
C VAL A 341 -18.13 19.17 -22.02
N ARG A 342 -16.91 19.68 -22.23
CA ARG A 342 -16.66 21.12 -22.33
C ARG A 342 -17.43 21.69 -23.51
N ARG A 343 -17.98 22.89 -23.33
CA ARG A 343 -18.46 23.71 -24.46
C ARG A 343 -17.32 23.88 -25.49
N PRO A 344 -17.66 24.12 -26.77
CA PRO A 344 -16.66 24.32 -27.82
C PRO A 344 -15.60 25.34 -27.39
N SER A 345 -14.34 25.02 -27.67
CA SER A 345 -13.19 25.81 -27.23
C SER A 345 -13.18 27.18 -27.91
N GLY A 346 -12.34 28.09 -27.41
CA GLY A 346 -12.13 29.38 -28.07
C GLY A 346 -11.73 29.23 -29.54
N GLN A 347 -10.88 28.24 -29.84
CA GLN A 347 -10.47 27.92 -31.22
C GLN A 347 -11.65 27.47 -32.09
N THR A 348 -12.52 26.58 -31.59
CA THR A 348 -13.72 26.19 -32.34
C THR A 348 -14.69 27.36 -32.51
N LYS A 349 -14.79 28.24 -31.51
CA LYS A 349 -15.63 29.44 -31.58
C LYS A 349 -15.12 30.49 -32.56
N LEU A 350 -13.83 30.53 -32.91
CA LEU A 350 -13.32 31.41 -33.96
C LEU A 350 -14.00 31.12 -35.31
N HIS A 351 -14.33 29.86 -35.57
CA HIS A 351 -15.02 29.48 -36.80
C HIS A 351 -16.48 29.97 -36.85
N TYR A 352 -17.05 30.43 -35.73
CA TYR A 352 -18.43 30.93 -35.71
C TYR A 352 -18.60 32.22 -36.50
N SER A 353 -17.57 33.07 -36.57
CA SER A 353 -17.60 34.29 -37.39
C SER A 353 -17.40 34.02 -38.88
N THR A 354 -16.88 32.85 -39.24
CA THR A 354 -16.66 32.43 -40.64
C THR A 354 -17.74 31.48 -41.14
N LEU A 355 -18.77 31.19 -40.34
CA LEU A 355 -19.91 30.39 -40.79
C LEU A 355 -20.63 31.15 -41.91
N ASP A 356 -20.87 30.46 -43.03
CA ASP A 356 -21.53 31.01 -44.22
C ASP A 356 -20.84 32.26 -44.81
N TRP A 357 -19.51 32.37 -44.71
CA TRP A 357 -18.75 33.55 -45.16
C TRP A 357 -19.16 34.05 -46.56
N ASP A 358 -19.05 33.22 -47.60
CA ASP A 358 -19.33 33.62 -48.99
C ASP A 358 -20.78 34.09 -49.18
N ARG A 359 -21.73 33.41 -48.52
CA ARG A 359 -23.16 33.75 -48.59
C ARG A 359 -23.44 35.06 -47.86
N VAL A 360 -22.85 35.25 -46.68
CA VAL A 360 -23.00 36.45 -45.86
C VAL A 360 -22.36 37.64 -46.56
N GLU A 361 -21.19 37.49 -47.18
CA GLU A 361 -20.57 38.54 -47.99
C GLU A 361 -21.47 38.97 -49.16
N ALA A 362 -21.98 38.02 -49.95
CA ALA A 362 -22.89 38.31 -51.05
C ALA A 362 -24.18 39.03 -50.56
N ALA A 363 -24.81 38.52 -49.51
CA ALA A 363 -26.02 39.11 -48.93
C ALA A 363 -25.75 40.49 -48.30
N SER A 364 -24.56 40.70 -47.72
CA SER A 364 -24.17 41.99 -47.14
C SER A 364 -24.01 43.07 -48.21
N ALA A 365 -23.51 42.73 -49.41
CA ALA A 365 -23.42 43.64 -50.53
C ALA A 365 -24.81 44.07 -51.02
N GLU A 366 -25.78 43.16 -51.06
CA GLU A 366 -27.18 43.48 -51.38
C GLU A 366 -27.85 44.32 -50.29
N ALA A 367 -27.64 43.95 -49.02
CA ALA A 367 -28.13 44.72 -47.87
C ALA A 367 -27.55 46.14 -47.83
N PHE A 368 -26.28 46.32 -48.23
CA PHE A 368 -25.64 47.62 -48.32
C PHE A 368 -26.26 48.49 -49.43
N LYS A 369 -26.56 47.92 -50.61
CA LYS A 369 -27.31 48.63 -51.65
C LYS A 369 -28.68 49.10 -51.15
N LYS A 370 -29.39 48.26 -50.38
CA LYS A 370 -30.67 48.61 -49.76
C LYS A 370 -30.52 49.70 -48.70
N TYR A 371 -29.46 49.67 -47.89
CA TYR A 371 -29.11 50.71 -46.94
C TYR A 371 -28.85 52.05 -47.62
N ALA A 372 -28.02 52.09 -48.68
CA ALA A 372 -27.69 53.32 -49.39
C ALA A 372 -28.94 54.02 -49.95
N LYS A 373 -29.88 53.25 -50.50
CA LYS A 373 -31.16 53.77 -51.01
C LYS A 373 -32.07 54.32 -49.90
N LYS A 374 -32.06 53.73 -48.70
CA LYS A 374 -32.89 54.20 -47.58
C LYS A 374 -32.25 55.35 -46.80
N LYS A 375 -30.92 55.45 -46.81
CA LYS A 375 -30.18 56.54 -46.15
C LYS A 375 -30.35 57.87 -46.87
N SER A 376 -30.59 57.86 -48.19
CA SER A 376 -30.93 59.08 -48.92
C SER A 376 -32.34 59.59 -48.61
N THR A 377 -33.24 58.73 -48.12
CA THR A 377 -34.63 59.10 -47.79
C THR A 377 -34.88 59.32 -46.31
N SER A 378 -34.03 58.77 -45.42
CA SER A 378 -34.22 58.81 -43.97
C SER A 378 -32.90 59.02 -43.24
N LEU A 379 -32.91 59.82 -42.17
CA LEU A 379 -31.71 60.12 -41.38
C LEU A 379 -31.17 58.90 -40.63
N PHE A 380 -32.02 57.94 -40.25
CA PHE A 380 -31.63 56.72 -39.57
C PHE A 380 -32.18 55.49 -40.32
N VAL A 381 -31.30 54.54 -40.62
CA VAL A 381 -31.67 53.28 -41.27
C VAL A 381 -31.46 52.15 -40.27
N SER A 382 -32.54 51.45 -39.95
CA SER A 382 -32.52 50.37 -38.97
C SER A 382 -32.10 49.03 -39.58
N PRO A 383 -31.70 48.03 -38.78
CA PRO A 383 -31.50 46.66 -39.26
C PRO A 383 -32.76 46.04 -39.87
N THR A 384 -33.95 46.43 -39.40
CA THR A 384 -35.24 45.96 -39.92
C THR A 384 -35.50 46.45 -41.34
N ASP A 385 -34.96 47.63 -41.64
CA ASP A 385 -35.02 48.19 -42.97
C ASP A 385 -34.08 47.51 -43.98
N THR A 386 -33.07 46.77 -43.50
CA THR A 386 -32.04 46.14 -44.31
C THR A 386 -32.24 44.63 -44.40
N TRP A 387 -31.94 43.89 -43.34
CA TRP A 387 -31.84 42.42 -43.37
C TRP A 387 -32.62 41.69 -42.26
N LEU A 388 -33.16 42.39 -41.25
CA LEU A 388 -33.93 41.77 -40.17
C LEU A 388 -35.43 41.74 -40.52
N PRO A 389 -36.04 40.58 -40.84
CA PRO A 389 -37.47 40.51 -41.11
C PRO A 389 -38.25 40.59 -39.80
N ILE A 390 -39.14 41.58 -39.67
CA ILE A 390 -40.16 41.61 -38.63
C ILE A 390 -41.48 41.17 -39.27
N THR A 391 -41.99 40.01 -38.86
CA THR A 391 -43.34 39.58 -39.21
C THR A 391 -44.33 40.13 -38.19
N GLY A 392 -44.91 41.29 -38.52
CA GLY A 392 -45.99 41.91 -37.76
C GLY A 392 -46.55 43.12 -38.50
N LEU A 393 -47.87 43.15 -38.73
CA LEU A 393 -48.61 44.21 -39.42
C LEU A 393 -48.45 45.63 -38.81
N ALA A 394 -47.89 45.73 -37.60
CA ALA A 394 -47.67 46.98 -36.89
C ALA A 394 -46.38 47.72 -37.29
N ALA A 395 -45.33 47.04 -37.78
CA ALA A 395 -44.07 47.70 -38.12
C ALA A 395 -44.04 48.27 -39.55
N ALA A 396 -44.86 47.72 -40.46
CA ALA A 396 -44.94 48.21 -41.84
C ALA A 396 -45.77 49.50 -41.98
N LYS A 397 -46.62 49.82 -40.99
CA LYS A 397 -47.47 51.02 -41.03
C LYS A 397 -46.78 52.28 -40.53
N THR A 398 -45.78 52.17 -39.66
CA THR A 398 -45.11 53.34 -39.08
C THR A 398 -44.14 54.01 -40.04
N SER A 399 -43.53 53.28 -40.99
CA SER A 399 -42.62 53.89 -41.97
C SER A 399 -43.32 54.52 -43.18
N ALA A 400 -44.57 54.15 -43.48
CA ALA A 400 -45.31 54.67 -44.63
C ALA A 400 -46.14 55.92 -44.30
N LYS A 401 -46.36 56.23 -43.02
CA LYS A 401 -47.15 57.36 -42.51
C LYS A 401 -46.42 58.18 -41.43
N ALA A 402 -45.08 58.15 -41.40
CA ALA A 402 -44.32 59.09 -40.59
C ALA A 402 -44.13 60.39 -41.37
N ASP A 403 -44.56 61.52 -40.79
CA ASP A 403 -44.16 62.84 -41.26
C ASP A 403 -42.63 63.03 -41.08
N ALA A 404 -42.04 64.05 -41.72
CA ALA A 404 -40.61 64.31 -41.81
C ALA A 404 -39.86 64.34 -40.45
N GLU A 405 -40.59 64.42 -39.33
CA GLU A 405 -40.07 64.45 -37.96
C GLU A 405 -40.42 63.20 -37.10
N GLY A 406 -41.11 62.19 -37.64
CA GLY A 406 -41.15 60.83 -37.06
C GLY A 406 -42.19 60.50 -35.97
N TYR A 407 -43.25 61.29 -35.77
CA TYR A 407 -44.32 60.96 -34.81
C TYR A 407 -45.50 60.20 -35.45
N THR A 408 -46.13 59.29 -34.68
CA THR A 408 -47.31 58.49 -35.10
C THR A 408 -48.56 58.98 -34.35
N VAL A 409 -49.62 59.31 -35.09
CA VAL A 409 -50.75 60.14 -34.58
C VAL A 409 -51.90 59.32 -33.96
N ASP A 410 -52.01 58.02 -34.20
CA ASP A 410 -53.27 57.30 -33.95
C ASP A 410 -53.36 56.58 -32.58
N LEU A 411 -52.47 56.86 -31.61
CA LEU A 411 -52.52 56.21 -30.28
C LEU A 411 -53.42 56.93 -29.26
N PHE A 412 -53.99 58.09 -29.60
CA PHE A 412 -54.77 58.91 -28.66
C PHE A 412 -56.30 58.79 -28.79
N ASP A 413 -56.84 58.23 -29.87
CA ASP A 413 -58.29 58.18 -30.08
C ASP A 413 -58.99 56.98 -29.43
N GLU A 414 -58.27 55.90 -29.09
CA GLU A 414 -58.87 54.69 -28.48
C GLU A 414 -58.98 54.73 -26.94
N MET A 415 -58.41 55.74 -26.25
CA MET A 415 -58.52 55.87 -24.79
C MET A 415 -59.66 56.79 -24.31
N GLY A 416 -60.44 57.40 -25.21
CA GLY A 416 -61.45 58.41 -24.87
C GLY A 416 -62.87 57.91 -24.57
N ASP A 417 -63.21 56.65 -24.85
CA ASP A 417 -64.62 56.21 -24.95
C ASP A 417 -65.06 55.14 -23.93
N ALA A 418 -64.46 55.14 -22.73
CA ALA A 418 -64.85 54.27 -21.63
C ALA A 418 -65.06 55.06 -20.32
N GLY A 419 -66.24 55.68 -20.16
CA GLY A 419 -66.61 56.26 -18.87
C GLY A 419 -67.96 56.98 -18.80
N ALA A 420 -69.06 56.24 -18.59
CA ALA A 420 -70.20 56.61 -17.70
C ALA A 420 -71.33 55.56 -17.74
N PRO A 421 -71.85 55.10 -16.59
CA PRO A 421 -73.27 54.78 -16.49
C PRO A 421 -73.95 55.55 -15.35
N SER A 422 -74.94 56.37 -15.70
CA SER A 422 -75.93 56.94 -14.78
C SER A 422 -77.18 56.05 -14.76
N GLY A 423 -77.75 55.82 -13.57
CA GLY A 423 -78.81 54.85 -13.32
C GLY A 423 -80.27 55.31 -13.45
N ASP A 424 -81.11 54.36 -13.08
CA ASP A 424 -82.53 54.37 -12.67
C ASP A 424 -83.65 54.53 -13.70
N ALA A 425 -84.39 53.42 -13.92
CA ALA A 425 -85.84 53.35 -13.69
C ALA A 425 -86.31 51.89 -13.54
N ALA A 426 -87.01 51.62 -12.44
CA ALA A 426 -87.68 50.37 -12.11
C ALA A 426 -89.09 50.29 -12.74
N GLU A 427 -89.54 49.09 -13.13
CA GLU A 427 -90.76 48.40 -12.63
C GLU A 427 -91.06 47.10 -13.41
N LYS A 428 -91.51 46.09 -12.66
CA LYS A 428 -91.93 44.71 -13.02
C LYS A 428 -93.39 44.68 -13.58
N PRO A 429 -94.07 43.52 -13.78
CA PRO A 429 -93.65 42.14 -14.09
C PRO A 429 -94.43 41.50 -15.27
N GLU A 430 -93.93 40.38 -15.80
CA GLU A 430 -94.61 39.06 -15.83
C GLU A 430 -93.57 37.95 -16.06
#